data_AF-A0A2S5KLP9-F1
#
_entry.id   AF-A0A2S5KLP9-F1
#
_cell.length_a   1.000
_cell.length_b   1.000
_cell.length_c   1.000
_cell.angle_alpha   90.00
_cell.angle_beta   90.00
_cell.angle_gamma   90.00
#
_symmetry.space_group_name_H-M   'P 1'
#
loop_
_entity.id
_entity.type
_entity.pdbx_description
1 polymer ?
#
loop_
_entity_poly.entity_id
_entity_poly.type
_entity_poly.pdbx_seq_one_letter_code
_entity_poly.pdbx_strand_id
1 'polypeptide(L)'
;MRAIFLFIIMIFAGKVMASEPAKAIALQTSDGQHIGFTLFHPDFGADKGDCVFIIVPKSIELFESKEVSTLLDIKESGEHPWVRSEDGVTIFVDSLPTLKYRNDGTVIYLPSNTELGIWFSTVPN
;
A
#
# COMPACT_ATOMS: atom_id res chain seq x y z
N MET A 1 25.34 -18.86 -52.63
CA MET A 1 23.94 -19.33 -52.69
C MET A 1 23.80 -20.51 -51.72
N ARG A 2 22.72 -20.52 -50.94
CA ARG A 2 22.40 -21.40 -49.78
C ARG A 2 22.93 -20.93 -48.42
N ALA A 3 22.13 -20.03 -47.84
CA ALA A 3 22.06 -19.75 -46.42
C ALA A 3 21.48 -20.96 -45.67
N ILE A 4 22.08 -21.32 -44.54
CA ILE A 4 21.46 -22.17 -43.52
C ILE A 4 21.35 -21.29 -42.28
N PHE A 5 20.14 -20.77 -42.08
CA PHE A 5 19.72 -20.04 -40.89
C PHE A 5 19.58 -21.07 -39.76
N LEU A 6 20.54 -21.12 -38.83
CA LEU A 6 20.36 -21.83 -37.57
C LEU A 6 19.71 -20.86 -36.58
N PHE A 7 18.38 -20.94 -36.49
CA PHE A 7 17.56 -20.21 -35.54
C PHE A 7 17.69 -20.89 -34.17
N ILE A 8 18.70 -20.51 -33.38
CA ILE A 8 18.76 -20.90 -31.96
C ILE A 8 17.85 -19.93 -31.20
N ILE A 9 16.62 -20.37 -30.96
CA ILE A 9 15.72 -19.79 -29.97
C ILE A 9 16.39 -20.01 -28.61
N MET A 10 17.08 -18.98 -28.10
CA MET A 10 17.36 -18.91 -26.68
C MET A 10 16.01 -18.71 -25.98
N ILE A 11 15.52 -19.81 -25.43
CA ILE A 11 14.37 -19.88 -24.56
C ILE A 11 14.56 -18.85 -23.45
N PHE A 12 13.66 -17.86 -23.43
CA PHE A 12 13.40 -16.99 -22.29
C PHE A 12 13.05 -17.88 -21.09
N ALA A 13 14.06 -18.31 -20.34
CA ALA A 13 13.90 -18.73 -18.96
C ALA A 13 14.20 -17.52 -18.07
N GLY A 14 13.52 -16.40 -18.35
CA GLY A 14 13.31 -15.40 -17.33
C GLY A 14 12.51 -16.09 -16.24
N LYS A 15 13.16 -16.49 -15.15
CA LYS A 15 12.47 -16.58 -13.87
C LYS A 15 11.75 -15.23 -13.73
N VAL A 16 10.43 -15.23 -13.91
CA VAL A 16 9.59 -14.22 -13.30
C VAL A 16 9.92 -14.34 -11.83
N MET A 17 10.79 -13.46 -11.34
CA MET A 17 10.99 -13.25 -9.93
C MET A 17 9.62 -12.74 -9.48
N ALA A 18 8.75 -13.64 -9.02
CA ALA A 18 7.56 -13.24 -8.30
C ALA A 18 8.08 -12.37 -7.15
N SER A 19 7.90 -11.06 -7.30
CA SER A 19 8.29 -10.11 -6.28
C SER A 19 7.53 -10.50 -5.02
N GLU A 20 8.24 -10.78 -3.92
CA GLU A 20 7.56 -11.15 -2.67
C GLU A 20 6.59 -10.03 -2.29
N PRO A 21 5.29 -10.31 -2.11
CA PRO A 21 4.31 -9.25 -1.85
C PRO A 21 4.67 -8.47 -0.58
N ALA A 22 4.54 -7.14 -0.64
CA ALA A 22 4.97 -6.27 0.43
C ALA A 22 4.13 -6.47 1.70
N LYS A 23 4.81 -6.70 2.83
CA LYS A 23 4.17 -6.74 4.15
C LYS A 23 4.04 -5.37 4.79
N ALA A 24 4.86 -4.41 4.36
CA ALA A 24 4.85 -3.04 4.85
C ALA A 24 4.61 -2.09 3.68
N ILE A 25 3.60 -1.24 3.82
CA ILE A 25 3.28 -0.18 2.87
C ILE A 25 3.61 1.15 3.51
N ALA A 26 4.45 1.94 2.85
CA ALA A 26 4.85 3.24 3.36
C ALA A 26 3.74 4.27 3.12
N LEU A 27 3.59 5.20 4.06
CA LEU A 27 2.67 6.33 4.01
C LEU A 27 3.46 7.64 3.96
N GLN A 28 3.04 8.51 3.05
CA GLN A 28 3.59 9.84 2.87
C GLN A 28 2.48 10.87 2.72
N THR A 29 2.81 12.12 3.02
CA THR A 29 2.03 13.28 2.57
C THR A 29 2.08 13.41 1.05
N SER A 30 1.23 14.27 0.48
CA SER A 30 1.23 14.54 -0.97
C SER A 30 2.51 15.22 -1.48
N ASP A 31 3.29 15.85 -0.60
CA ASP A 31 4.62 16.39 -0.89
C ASP A 31 5.77 15.41 -0.60
N GLY A 32 5.45 14.15 -0.27
CA GLY A 32 6.42 13.06 -0.12
C GLY A 32 7.12 13.00 1.25
N GLN A 33 6.64 13.70 2.26
CA GLN A 33 7.16 13.58 3.62
C GLN A 33 6.65 12.29 4.26
N HIS A 34 7.56 11.53 4.88
CA HIS A 34 7.21 10.27 5.52
C HIS A 34 6.28 10.50 6.72
N ILE A 35 5.17 9.76 6.75
CA ILE A 35 4.21 9.73 7.85
C ILE A 35 4.38 8.46 8.69
N GLY A 36 4.66 7.33 8.05
CA GLY A 36 4.73 6.04 8.72
C GLY A 36 4.53 4.88 7.76
N PHE A 37 3.98 3.78 8.26
CA PHE A 37 3.69 2.60 7.47
C PHE A 37 2.50 1.82 8.01
N THR A 38 1.87 1.05 7.13
CA THR A 38 0.86 0.04 7.49
C THR A 38 1.43 -1.33 7.26
N LEU A 39 1.34 -2.18 8.27
CA LEU A 39 1.77 -3.58 8.22
C LEU A 39 0.56 -4.44 7.90
N PHE A 40 0.64 -5.23 6.84
CA PHE A 40 -0.40 -6.12 6.37
C PHE A 40 -0.05 -7.57 6.66
N HIS A 41 -1.04 -8.33 7.13
CA HIS A 41 -0.99 -9.78 7.25
C HIS A 41 -2.15 -10.39 6.46
N PRO A 42 -1.93 -11.44 5.62
CA PRO A 42 -0.66 -12.14 5.37
C PRO A 42 0.41 -11.30 4.64
N ASP A 43 -0.01 -10.52 3.66
CA ASP A 43 0.76 -9.49 2.94
C ASP A 43 -0.22 -8.60 2.15
N PHE A 44 0.27 -7.49 1.59
CA PHE A 44 -0.58 -6.57 0.83
C PHE A 44 -1.10 -7.16 -0.47
N GLY A 45 -0.47 -8.20 -1.02
CA GLY A 45 -0.88 -8.85 -2.27
C GLY A 45 -2.09 -9.77 -2.13
N ALA A 46 -2.47 -10.16 -0.90
CA ALA A 46 -3.63 -11.02 -0.67
C ALA A 46 -4.97 -10.29 -0.88
N ASP A 47 -6.07 -11.05 -0.89
CA ASP A 47 -7.42 -10.54 -1.10
C ASP A 47 -8.05 -9.95 0.16
N LYS A 48 -7.57 -10.36 1.34
CA LYS A 48 -8.05 -9.92 2.65
C LYS A 48 -7.07 -10.27 3.75
N GLY A 49 -7.25 -9.65 4.91
CA GLY A 49 -6.52 -9.97 6.12
C GLY A 49 -6.69 -8.89 7.17
N ASP A 50 -5.66 -8.73 7.99
CA ASP A 50 -5.61 -7.73 9.05
C ASP A 50 -4.39 -6.81 8.88
N CYS A 51 -4.49 -5.60 9.42
CA CYS A 51 -3.41 -4.63 9.35
C CYS A 51 -3.28 -3.80 10.62
N VAL A 52 -2.08 -3.25 10.85
CA VAL A 52 -1.80 -2.29 11.91
C VAL A 52 -1.07 -1.08 11.36
N PHE A 53 -1.32 0.07 11.99
CA PHE A 53 -0.69 1.34 11.62
C PHE A 53 0.46 1.66 12.56
N ILE A 54 1.59 2.04 11.99
CA ILE A 54 2.75 2.56 12.71
C ILE A 54 3.01 3.97 12.20
N ILE A 55 2.57 4.96 13.00
CA ILE A 55 2.62 6.37 12.63
C ILE A 55 3.83 7.00 13.29
N VAL A 56 4.82 7.37 12.48
CA VAL A 56 6.11 7.94 12.90
C VAL A 56 6.52 9.01 11.87
N PRO A 57 5.88 10.19 11.91
CA PRO A 57 6.14 11.24 10.95
C PRO A 57 7.59 11.73 10.98
N LYS A 58 8.07 12.20 9.83
CA LYS A 58 9.45 12.69 9.64
C LYS A 58 9.80 13.90 10.50
N SER A 59 8.82 14.75 10.82
CA SER A 59 9.00 15.94 11.63
C SER A 59 7.84 16.13 12.61
N ILE A 60 8.06 16.96 13.64
CA ILE A 60 7.08 17.14 14.71
C ILE A 60 5.83 17.92 14.22
N GLU A 61 6.01 18.83 13.26
CA GLU A 61 4.94 19.67 12.71
C GLU A 61 3.86 18.83 12.01
N LEU A 62 4.23 17.65 11.49
CA LEU A 62 3.29 16.74 10.87
C LEU A 62 2.28 16.17 11.86
N PHE A 63 2.61 16.06 13.15
CA PHE A 63 1.64 15.63 14.17
C PHE A 63 0.48 16.63 14.34
N GLU A 64 0.68 17.88 13.98
CA GLU A 64 -0.36 18.91 14.02
C GLU A 64 -1.27 18.88 12.78
N SER A 65 -0.95 18.07 11.77
CA SER A 65 -1.78 17.93 10.57
C SER A 65 -3.02 17.08 10.84
N LYS A 66 -4.12 17.44 10.18
CA LYS A 66 -5.39 16.72 10.32
C LYS A 66 -5.28 15.29 9.78
N GLU A 67 -4.48 15.11 8.73
CA GLU A 67 -4.24 13.84 8.07
C GLU A 67 -3.54 12.86 9.01
N VAL A 68 -2.46 13.30 9.66
CA VAL A 68 -1.73 12.48 10.65
C VAL A 68 -2.56 12.24 11.90
N SER A 69 -3.30 13.23 12.39
CA SER A 69 -4.22 13.04 13.51
C SER A 69 -5.26 11.95 13.21
N THR A 70 -5.83 11.95 12.00
CA THR A 70 -6.79 10.92 11.58
C THR A 70 -6.15 9.53 11.57
N LEU A 71 -4.91 9.42 11.09
CA LEU A 71 -4.18 8.14 11.09
C LEU A 71 -3.80 7.67 12.50
N LEU A 72 -3.56 8.60 13.44
CA LEU A 72 -3.32 8.28 14.84
C LEU A 72 -4.57 7.73 15.51
N ASP A 73 -5.74 8.34 15.30
CA ASP A 73 -7.02 7.84 15.84
C ASP A 73 -7.31 6.41 15.35
N ILE A 74 -7.03 6.14 14.07
CA ILE A 74 -7.16 4.81 13.49
C ILE A 74 -6.13 3.85 14.10
N LYS A 75 -4.88 4.27 14.28
CA LYS A 75 -3.87 3.45 14.97
C LYS A 75 -4.31 3.07 16.39
N GLU A 76 -4.92 3.99 17.12
CA GLU A 76 -5.31 3.77 18.53
C GLU A 76 -6.43 2.73 18.70
N SER A 77 -7.23 2.49 17.66
CA SER A 77 -8.23 1.42 17.65
C SER A 77 -7.67 0.01 17.37
N GLY A 78 -6.36 -0.11 17.09
CA GLY A 78 -5.66 -1.39 17.09
C GLY A 78 -5.54 -2.06 15.72
N GLU A 79 -5.89 -3.34 15.66
CA GLU A 79 -5.84 -4.17 14.44
C GLU A 79 -7.11 -4.00 13.62
N HIS A 80 -6.96 -3.86 12.30
CA HIS A 80 -8.05 -3.56 11.39
C HIS A 80 -8.16 -4.56 10.24
N PRO A 81 -9.34 -5.16 10.02
CA PRO A 81 -9.55 -6.00 8.85
C PRO A 81 -9.54 -5.17 7.57
N TRP A 82 -9.08 -5.79 6.49
CA TRP A 82 -9.04 -5.19 5.17
C TRP A 82 -9.45 -6.17 4.09
N VAL A 83 -9.94 -5.63 2.97
CA VAL A 83 -10.38 -6.37 1.79
C VAL A 83 -9.90 -5.66 0.53
N ARG A 84 -9.38 -6.43 -0.42
CA ARG A 84 -8.99 -5.97 -1.75
C ARG A 84 -10.18 -6.04 -2.72
N SER A 85 -10.30 -5.01 -3.54
CA SER A 85 -11.24 -4.89 -4.65
C SER A 85 -10.50 -4.44 -5.92
N GLU A 86 -11.21 -4.37 -7.05
CA GLU A 86 -10.63 -3.94 -8.33
C GLU A 86 -9.99 -2.56 -8.28
N ASP A 87 -10.47 -1.69 -7.40
CA ASP A 87 -10.06 -0.29 -7.29
C ASP A 87 -9.16 0.02 -6.08
N GLY A 88 -8.72 -1.00 -5.33
CA GLY A 88 -7.75 -0.85 -4.26
C GLY A 88 -7.97 -1.76 -3.06
N VAL A 89 -7.46 -1.35 -1.90
CA VAL A 89 -7.65 -2.02 -0.61
C VAL A 89 -8.47 -1.13 0.30
N THR A 90 -9.54 -1.68 0.88
CA THR A 90 -10.40 -1.00 1.86
C THR A 90 -10.12 -1.55 3.24
N ILE A 91 -9.87 -0.66 4.21
CA ILE A 91 -9.67 -0.99 5.62
C ILE A 91 -10.91 -0.61 6.40
N PHE A 92 -11.32 -1.48 7.30
CA PHE A 92 -12.51 -1.33 8.11
C PHE A 92 -12.13 -1.08 9.57
N VAL A 93 -12.69 -0.01 10.16
CA VAL A 93 -12.57 0.30 11.60
C VAL A 93 -13.96 0.13 12.19
N ASP A 94 -14.09 -0.66 13.26
CA ASP A 94 -15.39 -1.00 13.88
C ASP A 94 -16.44 -1.49 12.85
N SER A 95 -16.00 -2.31 11.89
CA SER A 95 -16.82 -2.83 10.76
C SER A 95 -17.31 -1.79 9.76
N LEU A 96 -16.89 -0.53 9.87
CA LEU A 96 -17.20 0.53 8.90
C LEU A 96 -16.03 0.73 7.93
N PRO A 97 -16.29 0.92 6.62
CA PRO A 97 -15.23 1.23 5.67
C PRO A 97 -14.67 2.63 5.97
N THR A 98 -13.38 2.70 6.30
CA THR A 98 -12.78 3.92 6.86
C THR A 98 -11.65 4.47 6.01
N LEU A 99 -10.76 3.61 5.52
CA LEU A 99 -9.67 4.01 4.63
C LEU A 99 -9.69 3.23 3.33
N LYS A 100 -9.24 3.88 2.26
CA LYS A 100 -9.03 3.25 0.96
C LYS A 100 -7.65 3.57 0.39
N TYR A 101 -6.88 2.53 0.13
CA TYR A 101 -5.62 2.56 -0.59
C TYR A 101 -5.95 2.33 -2.06
N ARG A 102 -6.01 3.40 -2.86
CA ARG A 102 -6.40 3.32 -4.26
C ARG A 102 -5.21 2.90 -5.13
N ASN A 103 -5.49 2.25 -6.26
CA ASN A 103 -4.43 1.80 -7.17
C ASN A 103 -3.61 2.93 -7.80
N ASP A 104 -4.08 4.18 -7.74
CA ASP A 104 -3.35 5.37 -8.17
C ASP A 104 -2.29 5.84 -7.16
N GLY A 105 -2.17 5.15 -6.02
CA GLY A 105 -1.22 5.47 -4.96
C GLY A 105 -1.80 6.39 -3.88
N THR A 106 -3.07 6.81 -3.95
CA THR A 106 -3.66 7.69 -2.93
C THR A 106 -4.27 6.91 -1.76
N VAL A 107 -4.28 7.53 -0.58
CA VAL A 107 -4.99 7.05 0.62
C VAL A 107 -6.14 8.00 0.90
N ILE A 108 -7.38 7.49 0.85
CA ILE A 108 -8.59 8.26 1.08
C ILE A 108 -9.22 7.88 2.42
N TYR A 109 -9.57 8.88 3.23
CA TYR A 109 -10.48 8.74 4.35
C TYR A 109 -11.91 8.79 3.84
N LEU A 110 -12.59 7.64 3.90
CA LEU A 110 -13.91 7.44 3.31
C LEU A 110 -15.03 8.25 3.98
N PRO A 111 -15.06 8.44 5.31
CA PRO A 111 -16.16 9.17 5.96
C PRO A 111 -16.33 10.62 5.48
N SER A 112 -15.24 11.29 5.07
CA SER A 112 -15.28 12.65 4.53
C SER A 112 -14.77 12.77 3.10
N ASN A 113 -14.49 11.65 2.43
CA ASN A 113 -13.88 11.60 1.11
C ASN A 113 -12.66 12.53 0.96
N THR A 114 -11.76 12.49 1.94
CA THR A 114 -10.57 13.35 2.02
C THR A 114 -9.32 12.55 1.73
N GLU A 115 -8.43 13.07 0.89
CA GLU A 115 -7.11 12.48 0.67
C GLU A 115 -6.24 12.71 1.90
N LEU A 116 -5.70 11.64 2.48
CA LEU A 116 -4.78 11.70 3.62
C LEU A 116 -3.31 11.68 3.18
N GLY A 117 -3.04 11.29 1.95
CA GLY A 117 -1.69 11.23 1.40
C GLY A 117 -1.52 10.12 0.37
N ILE A 118 -0.29 9.64 0.25
CA ILE A 118 0.18 8.69 -0.75
C ILE A 118 0.67 7.43 -0.06
N TRP A 119 0.42 6.27 -0.68
CA TRP A 119 1.01 5.00 -0.31
C TRP A 119 1.90 4.46 -1.44
N PHE A 120 2.93 3.72 -1.07
CA PHE A 120 3.73 2.94 -2.01
C PHE A 120 4.31 1.69 -1.35
N SER A 121 4.55 0.69 -2.18
CA SER A 121 5.26 -0.53 -1.82
C SER A 121 6.75 -0.36 -2.16
N THR A 122 7.63 -0.86 -1.29
CA THR A 122 9.08 -0.95 -1.58
C THR A 122 9.43 -2.17 -2.44
N VAL A 123 8.46 -3.07 -2.63
CA VAL A 123 8.55 -4.18 -3.57
C VAL A 123 8.05 -3.69 -4.93
N PRO A 124 8.86 -3.81 -6.01
CA PRO A 124 8.41 -3.51 -7.37
C PRO A 124 7.25 -4.43 -7.79
N ASN A 125 6.22 -3.85 -8.41
CA ASN A 125 5.12 -4.59 -9.04
C ASN A 125 5.55 -5.35 -10.30
#